data_AF-A0AA39JFH6-F1
#
_entry.id   AF-A0AA39JFH6-F1
#
_cell.length_a   1.000
_cell.length_b   1.000
_cell.length_c   1.000
_cell.angle_alpha   90.00
_cell.angle_beta   90.00
_cell.angle_gamma   90.00
#
_symmetry.space_group_name_H-M   'P 1'
#
loop_
_entity.id
_entity.type
_entity.pdbx_description
1 polymer ?
#
loop_
_entity_poly.entity_id
_entity_poly.type
_entity_poly.pdbx_seq_one_letter_code
_entity_poly.pdbx_strand_id
1 'polypeptide(L)'
;MQRKAQEASKIVAETEKQLAALRAREEALKRRERDLEIREREAELKGKEESALKRNEEEAAKKSLPETLKRRHGEGHRKEQERFERRRSFHSWTQINLERQDTDLRTQIQSLLRGVTAPWRSVELISPSAEIMVMDVLQQELDDLSCPDEYRPACMKCLQVLSRTRNIVPSSFSCRDVTREGTYPVWGGGFSVRIHSLYVVYKPCILHS
;
A
#
# COMPACT_ATOMS: atom_id res chain seq x y z
N MET A 1 30.20 63.98 11.85
CA MET A 1 30.18 63.46 10.46
C MET A 1 30.94 62.15 10.31
N GLN A 2 32.21 62.03 10.75
CA GLN A 2 33.02 60.82 10.54
C GLN A 2 32.45 59.51 11.12
N ARG A 3 31.86 59.51 12.33
CA ARG A 3 31.29 58.29 12.94
C ARG A 3 30.16 57.67 12.11
N LYS A 4 29.27 58.49 11.52
CA LYS A 4 28.16 58.02 10.69
C LYS A 4 28.67 57.34 9.40
N ALA A 5 29.73 57.87 8.80
CA ALA A 5 30.35 57.26 7.63
C ALA A 5 30.99 55.90 7.95
N GLN A 6 31.64 55.79 9.12
CA GLN A 6 32.25 54.53 9.55
C GLN A 6 31.20 53.45 9.88
N GLU A 7 30.06 53.84 10.46
CA GLU A 7 28.95 52.93 10.74
C GLU A 7 28.27 52.44 9.46
N ALA A 8 28.01 53.34 8.51
CA ALA A 8 27.48 52.97 7.20
C ALA A 8 28.40 51.99 6.46
N SER A 9 29.72 52.21 6.51
CA SER A 9 30.71 51.30 5.90
C SER A 9 30.68 49.90 6.52
N LYS A 10 30.50 49.78 7.84
CA LYS A 10 30.36 48.48 8.51
C LYS A 10 29.10 47.73 8.07
N ILE A 11 27.97 48.43 7.98
CA ILE A 11 26.70 47.84 7.55
C ILE A 11 26.83 47.30 6.12
N VAL A 12 27.42 48.08 5.21
CA VAL A 12 27.63 47.64 3.81
C VAL A 12 28.49 46.37 3.77
N ALA A 13 29.63 46.35 4.47
CA ALA A 13 30.52 45.18 4.50
C ALA A 13 29.82 43.93 5.09
N GLU A 14 28.98 44.11 6.11
CA GLU A 14 28.23 43.01 6.71
C GLU A 14 27.13 42.49 5.76
N THR A 15 26.44 43.38 5.05
CA THR A 15 25.44 42.98 4.05
C THR A 15 26.07 42.25 2.86
N GLU A 16 27.24 42.67 2.39
CA GLU A 16 27.97 41.98 1.32
C GLU A 16 28.41 40.58 1.77
N LYS A 17 28.87 40.44 3.01
CA LYS A 17 29.23 39.14 3.59
C LYS A 17 28.01 38.22 3.69
N GLN A 18 26.86 38.73 4.12
CA GLN A 18 25.62 37.96 4.18
C GLN A 18 25.15 37.53 2.78
N LEU A 19 25.24 38.43 1.79
CA LEU A 19 24.88 38.13 0.41
C LEU A 19 25.80 37.06 -0.20
N ALA A 20 27.11 37.12 0.06
CA ALA A 20 28.06 36.11 -0.37
C ALA A 20 27.76 34.73 0.25
N ALA A 21 27.43 34.70 1.55
CA ALA A 21 27.04 33.46 2.24
C ALA A 21 25.76 32.85 1.67
N LEU A 22 24.76 33.68 1.32
CA LEU A 22 23.53 33.21 0.68
C LEU A 22 23.78 32.61 -0.70
N ARG A 23 24.61 33.26 -1.54
CA ARG A 23 25.01 32.72 -2.85
C ARG A 23 25.72 31.38 -2.74
N ALA A 24 26.66 31.26 -1.80
CA ALA A 24 27.37 30.00 -1.55
C ALA A 24 26.41 28.87 -1.13
N ARG A 25 25.40 29.18 -0.30
CA ARG A 25 24.37 28.22 0.11
C ARG A 25 23.49 27.78 -1.06
N GLU A 26 23.09 28.72 -1.92
CA GLU A 26 22.31 28.42 -3.13
C GLU A 26 23.08 27.50 -4.09
N GLU A 27 24.37 27.78 -4.33
CA GLU A 27 25.23 26.92 -5.15
C GLU A 27 25.40 25.52 -4.56
N ALA A 28 25.54 25.42 -3.23
CA ALA A 28 25.62 24.13 -2.55
C ALA A 28 24.33 23.31 -2.70
N LEU A 29 23.16 23.96 -2.66
CA LEU A 29 21.87 23.31 -2.92
C LEU A 29 21.77 22.83 -4.38
N LYS A 30 22.16 23.66 -5.35
CA LYS A 30 22.20 23.28 -6.78
C LYS A 30 23.15 22.11 -7.06
N ARG A 31 24.25 21.98 -6.31
CA ARG A 31 25.14 20.81 -6.39
C ARG A 31 24.44 19.56 -5.86
N ARG A 32 23.84 19.65 -4.67
CA ARG A 32 23.11 18.53 -4.06
C ARG A 32 21.93 18.04 -4.92
N GLU A 33 21.21 18.95 -5.56
CA GLU A 33 20.11 18.61 -6.47
C GLU A 33 20.60 17.81 -7.67
N ARG A 34 21.69 18.25 -8.31
CA ARG A 34 22.32 17.49 -9.41
C ARG A 34 22.81 16.11 -8.98
N ASP A 35 23.39 15.99 -7.78
CA ASP A 35 23.84 14.71 -7.25
C ASP A 35 22.66 13.74 -7.01
N LEU A 36 21.51 14.26 -6.59
CA LEU A 36 20.28 13.46 -6.43
C LEU A 36 19.73 13.00 -7.77
N GLU A 37 19.71 13.87 -8.79
CA GLU A 37 19.26 13.52 -10.14
C GLU A 37 20.15 12.42 -10.76
N ILE A 38 21.47 12.49 -10.55
CA ILE A 38 22.40 11.45 -11.00
C ILE A 38 22.08 10.11 -10.33
N ARG A 39 21.89 10.10 -9.00
CA ARG A 39 21.56 8.87 -8.25
C ARG A 39 20.23 8.25 -8.67
N GLU A 40 19.23 9.07 -8.96
CA GLU A 40 17.93 8.60 -9.44
C GLU A 40 18.07 7.91 -10.81
N ARG A 41 18.78 8.55 -11.75
CA ARG A 41 19.07 7.94 -13.07
C ARG A 41 19.86 6.63 -12.96
N GLU A 42 20.84 6.56 -12.06
CA GLU A 42 21.59 5.32 -11.79
C GLU A 42 20.69 4.22 -11.23
N ALA A 43 19.74 4.54 -10.34
CA ALA A 43 18.79 3.58 -9.80
C ALA A 43 17.83 3.05 -10.87
N GLU A 44 17.36 3.92 -11.78
CA GLU A 44 16.54 3.50 -12.92
C GLU A 44 17.29 2.57 -13.87
N LEU A 45 18.56 2.86 -14.16
CA LEU A 45 19.40 2.01 -15.02
C LEU A 45 19.61 0.63 -14.39
N LYS A 46 19.92 0.57 -13.09
CA LYS A 46 20.03 -0.70 -12.36
C LYS A 46 18.73 -1.50 -12.37
N GLY A 47 17.58 -0.85 -12.17
CA GLY A 47 16.28 -1.51 -12.23
C GLY A 47 15.98 -2.11 -13.61
N LYS A 48 16.39 -1.41 -14.68
CA LYS A 48 16.26 -1.91 -16.07
C LYS A 48 17.20 -3.11 -16.33
N GLU A 49 18.45 -3.07 -15.85
CA GLU A 49 19.39 -4.19 -15.97
C GLU A 49 18.90 -5.44 -15.23
N GLU A 50 18.43 -5.31 -13.99
CA GLU A 50 17.87 -6.44 -13.22
C GLU A 50 16.64 -7.05 -13.90
N SER A 51 15.79 -6.20 -14.49
CA SER A 51 14.60 -6.65 -15.21
C SER A 51 14.95 -7.39 -16.51
N ALA A 52 15.99 -6.95 -17.22
CA ALA A 52 16.49 -7.62 -18.41
C ALA A 52 17.12 -8.98 -18.07
N LEU A 53 17.87 -9.07 -16.97
CA LEU A 53 18.49 -10.31 -16.51
C LEU A 53 17.44 -11.39 -16.19
N LYS A 54 16.37 -11.01 -15.47
CA LYS A 54 15.25 -11.93 -15.14
C LYS A 54 14.51 -12.44 -16.38
N ARG A 55 14.33 -11.60 -17.41
CA ARG A 55 13.71 -12.03 -18.68
C ARG A 55 14.57 -13.07 -19.40
N ASN A 56 15.88 -12.88 -19.42
CA ASN A 56 16.80 -13.84 -20.04
C ASN A 56 16.84 -15.17 -19.29
N GLU A 57 16.80 -15.17 -17.95
CA GLU A 57 16.72 -16.41 -17.15
C GLU A 57 15.41 -17.17 -17.39
N GLU A 58 14.27 -16.49 -17.46
CA GLU A 58 12.98 -17.12 -17.75
C GLU A 58 12.93 -17.70 -19.17
N GLU A 59 13.53 -17.02 -20.15
CA GLU A 59 13.64 -17.54 -21.52
C GLU A 59 14.57 -18.74 -21.62
N ALA A 60 15.68 -18.75 -20.88
CA ALA A 60 16.59 -19.89 -20.79
C ALA A 60 15.93 -21.12 -20.13
N ALA A 61 15.15 -20.92 -19.07
CA ALA A 61 14.41 -21.99 -18.39
C ALA A 61 13.33 -22.65 -19.28
N LYS A 62 12.73 -21.89 -20.20
CA LYS A 62 11.76 -22.43 -21.18
C LYS A 62 12.40 -23.30 -22.25
N LYS A 63 13.69 -23.07 -22.58
CA LYS A 63 14.41 -23.83 -23.62
C LYS A 63 15.01 -25.14 -23.11
N SER A 64 15.12 -25.35 -21.79
CA SER A 64 15.73 -26.54 -21.20
C SER A 64 14.74 -27.62 -20.73
N LEU A 65 13.43 -27.42 -20.88
CA LEU A 65 12.44 -28.43 -20.48
C LEU A 65 12.22 -29.47 -21.59
N PRO A 66 12.50 -30.77 -21.36
CA PRO A 66 12.33 -31.81 -22.36
C PRO A 66 10.85 -32.02 -22.73
N GLU A 67 10.62 -32.12 -24.03
CA GLU A 67 9.31 -32.12 -24.71
C GLU A 67 8.57 -33.47 -24.60
N THR A 68 8.56 -34.08 -23.41
CA THR A 68 7.98 -35.42 -23.21
C THR A 68 7.10 -35.50 -21.98
N LEU A 69 6.06 -34.65 -21.85
CA LEU A 69 4.85 -35.00 -21.08
C LEU A 69 3.70 -33.99 -21.29
N LYS A 70 3.13 -33.92 -22.50
CA LYS A 70 1.87 -33.19 -22.74
C LYS A 70 0.80 -34.13 -23.28
N ARG A 71 0.32 -35.04 -22.44
CA ARG A 71 -0.99 -35.69 -22.65
C ARG A 71 -1.70 -35.91 -21.32
N ARG A 72 -2.87 -35.27 -21.25
CA ARG A 72 -4.04 -35.50 -20.39
C ARG A 72 -4.22 -34.57 -19.18
N HIS A 73 -5.46 -34.09 -19.10
CA HIS A 73 -6.17 -33.40 -18.02
C HIS A 73 -6.05 -31.87 -17.94
N GLY A 74 -7.18 -31.20 -18.26
CA GLY A 74 -7.52 -29.95 -17.58
C GLY A 74 -8.29 -28.87 -18.33
N GLU A 75 -8.56 -29.00 -19.63
CA GLU A 75 -9.37 -28.01 -20.37
C GLU A 75 -10.86 -28.34 -20.28
N GLY A 76 -11.51 -27.96 -19.17
CA GLY A 76 -12.96 -28.13 -19.05
C GLY A 76 -13.65 -27.10 -18.15
N HIS A 77 -12.96 -26.57 -17.13
CA HIS A 77 -13.65 -25.80 -16.08
C HIS A 77 -13.71 -24.28 -16.28
N ARG A 78 -13.13 -23.72 -17.36
CA ARG A 78 -13.03 -22.25 -17.51
C ARG A 78 -14.21 -21.58 -18.22
N LYS A 79 -15.04 -22.33 -18.97
CA LYS A 79 -16.09 -21.74 -19.83
C LYS A 79 -17.51 -21.83 -19.29
N GLU A 80 -17.78 -22.67 -18.30
CA GLU A 80 -19.12 -22.78 -17.69
C GLU A 80 -19.32 -21.78 -16.53
N GLN A 81 -18.21 -21.32 -15.93
CA GLN A 81 -18.21 -20.36 -14.82
C GLN A 81 -18.65 -18.95 -15.26
N GLU A 82 -18.40 -18.58 -16.53
CA GLU A 82 -18.71 -17.26 -17.10
C GLU A 82 -20.21 -17.07 -17.45
N ARG A 83 -20.99 -18.17 -17.52
CA ARG A 83 -22.44 -18.12 -17.80
C ARG A 83 -23.30 -18.08 -16.54
N PHE A 84 -22.83 -18.63 -15.42
CA PHE A 84 -23.60 -18.64 -14.16
C PHE A 84 -23.51 -17.31 -13.39
N GLU A 85 -22.50 -16.47 -13.70
CA GLU A 85 -22.25 -15.18 -13.06
C GLU A 85 -23.18 -14.03 -13.54
N ARG A 86 -23.98 -14.19 -14.60
CA ARG A 86 -24.77 -13.07 -15.16
C ARG A 86 -26.08 -12.72 -14.44
N ARG A 87 -26.49 -13.41 -13.36
CA ARG A 87 -27.84 -13.23 -12.79
C ARG A 87 -27.99 -13.15 -11.27
N ARG A 88 -26.91 -13.08 -10.47
CA ARG A 88 -27.05 -12.79 -9.03
C ARG A 88 -26.65 -11.34 -8.74
N SER A 89 -27.54 -10.64 -8.07
CA SER A 89 -27.60 -9.18 -7.87
C SER A 89 -26.27 -8.52 -7.50
N PHE A 90 -25.58 -7.96 -8.49
CA PHE A 90 -24.44 -7.05 -8.33
C PHE A 90 -24.81 -5.67 -7.73
N HIS A 91 -26.09 -5.45 -7.41
CA HIS A 91 -26.62 -4.13 -7.02
C HIS A 91 -26.47 -3.82 -5.52
N SER A 92 -25.99 -4.77 -4.70
CA SER A 92 -26.02 -4.58 -3.24
C SER A 92 -24.88 -3.69 -2.72
N TRP A 93 -23.67 -3.77 -3.30
CA TRP A 93 -22.52 -2.96 -2.87
C TRP A 93 -22.65 -1.49 -3.27
N THR A 94 -23.29 -1.22 -4.39
CA THR A 94 -23.59 0.15 -4.87
C THR A 94 -24.74 0.80 -4.10
N GLN A 95 -25.50 0.03 -3.31
CA GLN A 95 -26.61 0.52 -2.50
C GLN A 95 -26.22 0.86 -1.06
N ILE A 96 -24.94 0.66 -0.69
CA ILE A 96 -24.45 1.06 0.63
C ILE A 96 -24.55 2.59 0.73
N ASN A 97 -25.50 3.05 1.53
CA ASN A 97 -25.76 4.47 1.72
C ASN A 97 -24.87 5.03 2.84
N LEU A 98 -23.77 5.69 2.49
CA LEU A 98 -22.81 6.28 3.43
C LEU A 98 -23.42 7.37 4.34
N GLU A 99 -24.62 7.88 4.04
CA GLU A 99 -25.30 8.90 4.86
C GLU A 99 -26.05 8.31 6.07
N ARG A 100 -26.10 6.97 6.21
CA ARG A 100 -26.69 6.29 7.37
C ARG A 100 -25.69 6.21 8.53
N GLN A 101 -26.21 6.17 9.77
CA GLN A 101 -25.38 6.02 10.98
C GLN A 101 -24.44 4.80 10.88
N ASP A 102 -23.23 4.93 11.42
CA ASP A 102 -22.13 3.96 11.33
C ASP A 102 -22.54 2.52 11.73
N THR A 103 -23.41 2.37 12.72
CA THR A 103 -23.90 1.08 13.21
C THR A 103 -24.80 0.34 12.21
N ASP A 104 -25.62 1.08 11.46
CA ASP A 104 -26.51 0.53 10.43
C ASP A 104 -25.71 0.11 9.19
N LEU A 105 -24.70 0.91 8.82
CA LEU A 105 -23.75 0.60 7.75
C LEU A 105 -22.97 -0.68 8.02
N ARG A 106 -22.43 -0.83 9.23
CA ARG A 106 -21.69 -2.04 9.63
C ARG A 106 -22.55 -3.29 9.51
N THR A 107 -23.79 -3.22 10.01
CA THR A 107 -24.74 -4.34 9.96
C THR A 107 -25.10 -4.72 8.52
N GLN A 108 -25.27 -3.71 7.64
CA GLN A 108 -25.49 -3.95 6.21
C GLN A 108 -24.29 -4.63 5.55
N ILE A 109 -23.06 -4.14 5.78
CA ILE A 109 -21.84 -4.74 5.24
C ILE A 109 -21.70 -6.19 5.70
N GLN A 110 -21.90 -6.47 6.99
CA GLN A 110 -21.87 -7.83 7.54
C GLN A 110 -22.94 -8.72 6.89
N SER A 111 -24.16 -8.21 6.71
CA SER A 111 -25.24 -8.93 6.05
C SER A 111 -24.89 -9.29 4.61
N LEU A 112 -24.26 -8.37 3.87
CA LEU A 112 -23.81 -8.61 2.50
C LEU A 112 -22.69 -9.65 2.43
N LEU A 113 -21.71 -9.55 3.31
CA LEU A 113 -20.59 -10.47 3.35
C LEU A 113 -21.04 -11.89 3.73
N ARG A 114 -22.02 -12.03 4.64
CA ARG A 114 -22.60 -13.33 5.03
C ARG A 114 -23.60 -13.88 4.02
N GLY A 115 -24.31 -13.01 3.31
CA GLY A 115 -25.36 -13.38 2.36
C GLY A 115 -24.86 -13.72 0.95
N VAL A 116 -23.65 -13.28 0.58
CA VAL A 116 -23.10 -13.47 -0.77
C VAL A 116 -22.09 -14.62 -0.80
N THR A 117 -22.31 -15.59 -1.68
CA THR A 117 -21.30 -16.60 -2.01
C THR A 117 -20.17 -15.92 -2.79
N ALA A 118 -18.98 -15.78 -2.18
CA ALA A 118 -17.79 -15.11 -2.74
C ALA A 118 -17.84 -13.57 -2.83
N PRO A 119 -17.94 -12.86 -1.69
CA PRO A 119 -18.03 -11.40 -1.66
C PRO A 119 -16.80 -10.69 -2.26
N TRP A 120 -15.63 -11.35 -2.23
CA TRP A 120 -14.37 -10.81 -2.77
C TRP A 120 -14.40 -10.57 -4.28
N ARG A 121 -15.36 -11.14 -5.02
CA ARG A 121 -15.51 -10.89 -6.47
C ARG A 121 -16.22 -9.58 -6.78
N SER A 122 -17.12 -9.15 -5.89
CA SER A 122 -17.90 -7.92 -6.05
C SER A 122 -17.32 -6.75 -5.25
N VAL A 123 -16.39 -7.02 -4.34
CA VAL A 123 -15.76 -6.01 -3.46
C VAL A 123 -15.03 -4.93 -4.26
N GLU A 124 -14.57 -5.24 -5.47
CA GLU A 124 -13.91 -4.27 -6.37
C GLU A 124 -14.85 -3.14 -6.82
N LEU A 125 -16.17 -3.41 -6.85
CA LEU A 125 -17.21 -2.49 -7.33
C LEU A 125 -17.69 -1.48 -6.27
N ILE A 126 -17.09 -1.51 -5.07
CA ILE A 126 -17.47 -0.61 -3.97
C ILE A 126 -17.21 0.84 -4.36
N SER A 127 -17.98 1.81 -3.87
CA SER A 127 -17.66 3.22 -4.11
C SER A 127 -16.29 3.57 -3.49
N PRO A 128 -15.43 4.39 -4.11
CA PRO A 128 -14.22 4.92 -3.48
C PRO A 128 -14.48 5.53 -2.10
N SER A 129 -15.60 6.20 -1.93
CA SER A 129 -15.98 6.79 -0.65
C SER A 129 -16.22 5.76 0.48
N ALA A 130 -16.62 4.52 0.15
CA ALA A 130 -16.96 3.48 1.12
C ALA A 130 -15.81 2.51 1.40
N GLU A 131 -14.69 2.62 0.68
CA GLU A 131 -13.62 1.62 0.70
C GLU A 131 -12.92 1.52 2.06
N ILE A 132 -12.64 2.66 2.69
CA ILE A 132 -11.97 2.72 3.99
C ILE A 132 -12.87 2.12 5.06
N MET A 133 -14.16 2.46 5.06
CA MET A 133 -15.12 1.89 6.01
C MET A 133 -15.29 0.38 5.83
N VAL A 134 -15.38 -0.12 4.59
CA VAL A 134 -15.49 -1.56 4.34
C VAL A 134 -14.22 -2.28 4.78
N MET A 135 -13.05 -1.68 4.56
CA MET A 135 -11.77 -2.19 5.03
C MET A 135 -11.71 -2.27 6.55
N ASP A 136 -12.15 -1.24 7.24
CA ASP A 136 -12.17 -1.20 8.72
C ASP A 136 -13.18 -2.21 9.30
N VAL A 137 -14.36 -2.36 8.68
CA VAL A 137 -15.34 -3.40 9.09
C VAL A 137 -14.79 -4.80 8.86
N LEU A 138 -14.16 -5.06 7.70
CA LEU A 138 -13.56 -6.37 7.40
C LEU A 138 -12.46 -6.73 8.41
N GLN A 139 -11.67 -5.76 8.83
CA GLN A 139 -10.68 -5.98 9.89
C GLN A 139 -11.32 -6.25 11.24
N GLN A 140 -12.31 -5.45 11.63
CA GLN A 140 -13.01 -5.64 12.90
C GLN A 140 -13.63 -7.04 12.99
N GLU A 141 -14.16 -7.56 11.87
CA GLU A 141 -14.66 -8.95 11.79
C GLU A 141 -13.56 -10.01 11.87
N LEU A 142 -12.34 -9.69 11.45
CA LEU A 142 -11.19 -10.61 11.55
C LEU A 142 -10.53 -10.57 12.93
N ASP A 143 -10.62 -9.44 13.61
CA ASP A 143 -10.14 -9.23 14.98
C ASP A 143 -11.13 -9.77 16.02
N ASP A 144 -12.42 -9.84 15.69
CA ASP A 144 -13.43 -10.41 16.55
C ASP A 144 -13.26 -11.94 16.66
N LEU A 145 -13.03 -12.42 17.88
CA LEU A 145 -12.85 -13.83 18.20
C LEU A 145 -14.12 -14.67 17.97
N SER A 146 -15.28 -14.02 17.81
CA SER A 146 -16.56 -14.66 17.53
C SER A 146 -16.82 -14.91 16.03
N CYS A 147 -15.86 -14.56 15.17
CA CYS A 147 -15.95 -14.74 13.72
C CYS A 147 -16.00 -16.24 13.34
N PRO A 148 -17.02 -16.70 12.59
CA PRO A 148 -17.08 -18.09 12.12
C PRO A 148 -15.88 -18.42 11.21
N ASP A 149 -15.26 -19.58 11.42
CA ASP A 149 -14.07 -20.01 10.65
C ASP A 149 -14.35 -20.10 9.14
N GLU A 150 -15.60 -20.33 8.73
CA GLU A 150 -16.01 -20.35 7.32
C GLU A 150 -16.02 -18.96 6.66
N TYR A 151 -16.23 -17.92 7.47
CA TYR A 151 -16.36 -16.54 7.04
C TYR A 151 -15.02 -15.80 7.04
N ARG A 152 -14.12 -16.18 7.95
CA ARG A 152 -12.76 -15.65 8.08
C ARG A 152 -11.94 -15.65 6.78
N PRO A 153 -11.86 -16.73 5.97
CA PRO A 153 -11.12 -16.71 4.72
C PRO A 153 -11.79 -15.84 3.64
N ALA A 154 -13.11 -15.65 3.71
CA ALA A 154 -13.81 -14.75 2.79
C ALA A 154 -13.46 -13.29 3.11
N CYS A 155 -13.43 -12.90 4.38
CA CYS A 155 -13.00 -11.58 4.83
C CYS A 155 -11.54 -11.29 4.46
N MET A 156 -10.63 -12.24 4.71
CA MET A 156 -9.22 -12.11 4.31
C MET A 156 -9.05 -11.89 2.81
N LYS A 157 -9.80 -12.65 1.98
CA LYS A 157 -9.78 -12.48 0.52
C LYS A 157 -10.34 -11.13 0.09
N CYS A 158 -11.43 -10.66 0.69
CA CYS A 158 -11.99 -9.34 0.40
C CYS A 158 -10.99 -8.23 0.70
N LEU A 159 -10.35 -8.30 1.86
CA LEU A 159 -9.34 -7.34 2.29
C LEU A 159 -8.13 -7.35 1.35
N GLN A 160 -7.65 -8.54 0.96
CA GLN A 160 -6.56 -8.68 -0.01
C GLN A 160 -6.89 -8.06 -1.37
N VAL A 161 -8.10 -8.31 -1.89
CA VAL A 161 -8.55 -7.77 -3.18
C VAL A 161 -8.69 -6.25 -3.12
N LEU A 162 -9.30 -5.70 -2.05
CA LEU A 162 -9.43 -4.27 -1.87
C LEU A 162 -8.07 -3.57 -1.74
N SER A 163 -7.18 -4.09 -0.89
CA SER A 163 -5.82 -3.55 -0.76
C SER A 163 -5.06 -3.58 -2.07
N ARG A 164 -5.16 -4.68 -2.84
CA ARG A 164 -4.47 -4.80 -4.13
C ARG A 164 -5.04 -3.87 -5.20
N THR A 165 -6.35 -3.70 -5.23
CA THR A 165 -7.04 -2.92 -6.27
C THR A 165 -6.84 -1.42 -6.05
N ARG A 166 -6.79 -0.97 -4.79
CA ARG A 166 -6.81 0.45 -4.45
C ARG A 166 -5.54 0.97 -3.81
N ASN A 167 -4.60 0.09 -3.45
CA ASN A 167 -3.39 0.42 -2.69
C ASN A 167 -3.69 1.14 -1.36
N ILE A 168 -4.83 0.82 -0.74
CA ILE A 168 -5.25 1.41 0.52
C ILE A 168 -5.05 0.38 1.63
N VAL A 169 -4.50 0.87 2.73
CA VAL A 169 -4.36 0.13 3.99
C VAL A 169 -5.43 0.60 4.97
N PRO A 170 -6.04 -0.32 5.72
CA PRO A 170 -7.01 0.03 6.75
C PRO A 170 -6.45 0.97 7.82
N SER A 171 -7.33 1.69 8.52
CA SER A 171 -6.94 2.72 9.49
C SER A 171 -6.18 2.16 10.70
N SER A 172 -6.42 0.89 11.06
CA SER A 172 -5.68 0.19 12.13
C SER A 172 -4.20 -0.08 11.80
N PHE A 173 -3.79 0.03 10.52
CA PHE A 173 -2.37 -0.02 10.12
C PHE A 173 -1.69 1.34 10.19
N SER A 174 -2.46 2.43 10.33
CA SER A 174 -1.95 3.79 10.51
C SER A 174 -1.66 4.01 12.00
N CYS A 175 -0.49 3.57 12.46
CA CYS A 175 0.02 3.97 13.77
C CYS A 175 0.54 5.41 13.67
N ARG A 176 -0.31 6.41 13.99
CA ARG A 176 0.11 7.83 14.05
C ARG A 176 0.98 8.13 15.28
N ASP A 177 0.93 7.26 16.29
CA ASP A 177 1.63 7.42 17.56
C ASP A 177 2.87 6.53 17.66
N VAL A 178 3.67 6.47 16.60
CA VAL A 178 5.05 5.96 16.74
C VAL A 178 5.90 7.11 17.29
N THR A 179 5.81 7.34 18.60
CA THR A 179 6.81 8.13 19.31
C THR A 179 8.15 7.42 19.16
N ARG A 180 9.03 8.01 18.37
CA ARG A 180 10.39 7.54 18.15
C ARG A 180 11.21 7.78 19.42
N GLU A 181 11.19 6.82 20.33
CA GLU A 181 12.05 6.84 21.51
C GLU A 181 13.44 6.31 21.11
N GLY A 182 14.33 7.24 20.72
CA GLY A 182 15.72 6.96 20.38
C GLY A 182 16.07 6.88 18.89
N THR A 183 17.35 6.63 18.59
CA THR A 183 17.90 6.67 17.23
C THR A 183 17.61 5.40 16.42
N TYR A 184 17.14 4.32 17.06
CA TYR A 184 16.90 3.03 16.44
C TYR A 184 15.40 2.68 16.44
N PRO A 185 14.83 2.22 15.32
CA PRO A 185 13.48 1.65 15.34
C PRO A 185 13.50 0.39 16.20
N VAL A 186 12.63 0.33 17.21
CA VAL A 186 12.44 -0.88 18.02
C VAL A 186 11.79 -1.93 17.12
N TRP A 187 12.59 -2.91 16.73
CA TRP A 187 12.21 -4.00 15.84
C TRP A 187 11.09 -4.84 16.46
N GLY A 188 9.91 -4.85 15.84
CA GLY A 188 8.98 -5.97 15.96
C GLY A 188 9.49 -7.13 15.09
N GLY A 189 10.15 -8.10 15.71
CA GLY A 189 10.65 -9.29 15.02
C GLY A 189 9.54 -10.26 14.60
N GLY A 190 9.73 -10.92 13.45
CA GLY A 190 9.06 -12.19 13.11
C GLY A 190 8.55 -12.30 11.67
N PHE A 191 9.36 -12.89 10.79
CA PHE A 191 9.11 -13.33 9.39
C PHE A 191 9.20 -12.29 8.27
N SER A 192 10.38 -12.27 7.64
CA SER A 192 10.63 -11.71 6.31
C SER A 192 10.68 -12.85 5.29
N VAL A 193 9.68 -12.94 4.42
CA VAL A 193 9.70 -13.74 3.19
C VAL A 193 9.24 -12.85 2.04
N ARG A 194 10.22 -12.32 1.30
CA ARG A 194 10.08 -11.37 0.19
C ARG A 194 8.84 -11.62 -0.68
N ILE A 195 7.77 -10.89 -0.39
CA ILE A 195 6.70 -10.56 -1.33
C ILE A 195 6.64 -9.04 -1.33
N HIS A 196 6.59 -8.44 -2.51
CA HIS A 196 6.47 -7.00 -2.68
C HIS A 196 5.25 -6.49 -1.89
N SER A 197 5.55 -5.74 -0.82
CA SER A 197 4.69 -4.87 -0.01
C SER A 197 3.28 -5.37 0.29
N LEU A 198 3.13 -6.17 1.35
CA LEU A 198 2.09 -6.03 2.39
C LEU A 198 2.27 -7.18 3.39
N TYR A 199 3.02 -6.94 4.47
CA TYR A 199 3.02 -7.83 5.62
C TYR A 199 1.98 -7.33 6.61
N VAL A 200 0.93 -8.12 6.81
CA VAL A 200 -0.03 -7.94 7.89
C VAL A 200 0.51 -8.73 9.09
N VAL A 201 1.07 -8.02 10.07
CA VAL A 201 1.38 -8.60 11.38
C VAL A 201 0.14 -8.45 12.25
N TYR A 202 -0.62 -9.53 12.42
CA TYR A 202 -1.63 -9.62 13.46
C TYR A 202 -0.91 -9.64 14.82
N LYS A 203 -0.93 -8.53 15.53
CA LYS A 203 -0.59 -8.50 16.95
C LYS A 203 -1.90 -8.64 17.71
N PRO A 204 -2.22 -9.79 18.33
CA PRO A 204 -3.39 -9.86 19.20
C PRO A 204 -3.18 -8.85 20.33
N CYS A 205 -4.06 -7.85 20.41
CA CYS A 205 -4.15 -6.95 21.55
C CYS A 205 -4.55 -7.79 22.77
N ILE A 206 -3.56 -8.33 23.49
CA ILE A 206 -3.78 -8.86 24.83
C ILE A 206 -4.10 -7.65 25.70
N LEU A 207 -5.40 -7.43 25.94
CA LEU A 207 -5.88 -6.55 27.01
C LEU A 207 -5.27 -7.07 28.31
N HIS A 208 -4.33 -6.31 28.87
CA HIS A 208 -4.03 -6.43 30.29
C HIS A 208 -5.17 -5.72 31.04
N SER A 209 -5.99 -6.53 31.70
CA SER A 209 -6.95 -6.08 32.73
C SER A 209 -6.23 -5.73 34.02
#